data_AF-A0A355DNY3-F1
#
_entry.id   AF-A0A355DNY3-F1
#
_cell.length_a   1.000
_cell.length_b   1.000
_cell.length_c   1.000
_cell.angle_alpha   90.00
_cell.angle_beta   90.00
_cell.angle_gamma   90.00
#
_symmetry.space_group_name_H-M   'P 1'
#
loop_
_entity.id
_entity.type
_entity.pdbx_description
1 polymer ?
#
loop_
_entity_poly.entity_id
_entity_poly.type
_entity_poly.pdbx_seq_one_letter_code
_entity_poly.pdbx_strand_id
1 'polypeptide(L)'
;MHSPNTAANSANTTEFGNRMFVYEVVGLRQNRETDKMGYPIRNSGSVFITVPYSRMSQEMQRITRLGGTIVSIQPATGISNGQNGQATPKAEPQQTLSENTGKPMTQAKEKADIPVNIYRPNNPFIGKCIENYELVAEGGLGTVRHVTFDISEGDLRYLEGQSIGIIPPGTDDKGKPHKLRLYSIASTRHGDKLDDKTVSLCVRQLEYKHPETGETVYGVCSTYLCHLDVGADVKITGPVGKEMLLPDDEEATVIMMATGTGIAPFRAYLWRMFKEQHEDYKFKGLAWLIFGIPYTANILYKEDLEKLQAEFGDHFRLTYAISREQQNS
;
A
#
# COMPACT_ATOMS: atom_id res chain seq x y z
N MET A 1 -8.57 38.78 -55.49
CA MET A 1 -8.65 37.31 -55.36
C MET A 1 -7.94 36.90 -54.07
N HIS A 2 -8.69 36.26 -53.17
CA HIS A 2 -8.33 35.35 -52.06
C HIS A 2 -7.29 35.75 -50.98
N SER A 3 -7.84 36.13 -49.80
CA SER A 3 -7.65 35.69 -48.39
C SER A 3 -6.39 34.89 -47.93
N PRO A 4 -6.11 34.75 -46.60
CA PRO A 4 -6.76 35.34 -45.41
C PRO A 4 -5.83 35.87 -44.28
N ASN A 5 -6.51 36.58 -43.37
CA ASN A 5 -6.16 37.04 -42.03
C ASN A 5 -5.87 35.89 -41.04
N THR A 6 -4.91 36.10 -40.15
CA THR A 6 -4.58 35.27 -38.97
C THR A 6 -5.63 35.48 -37.87
N ALA A 7 -6.46 34.48 -37.61
CA ALA A 7 -7.38 34.46 -36.48
C ALA A 7 -6.88 33.53 -35.38
N ALA A 8 -6.86 34.06 -34.15
CA ALA A 8 -6.57 33.34 -32.93
C ALA A 8 -7.56 32.19 -32.71
N ASN A 9 -7.06 30.97 -32.50
CA ASN A 9 -7.86 29.85 -32.02
C ASN A 9 -7.88 29.85 -30.49
N SER A 10 -8.92 30.48 -29.93
CA SER A 10 -9.40 30.23 -28.58
C SER A 10 -10.11 28.88 -28.56
N ALA A 11 -9.48 27.86 -27.98
CA ALA A 11 -10.13 26.57 -27.75
C ALA A 11 -11.14 26.70 -26.61
N ASN A 12 -12.41 26.46 -26.95
CA ASN A 12 -13.57 26.48 -26.07
C ASN A 12 -13.38 25.60 -24.82
N THR A 13 -13.37 26.22 -23.65
CA THR A 13 -13.57 25.57 -22.35
C THR A 13 -15.04 25.22 -22.20
N THR A 14 -15.45 24.01 -22.59
CA THR A 14 -16.77 23.48 -22.27
C THR A 14 -16.78 22.88 -20.86
N GLU A 15 -17.82 23.21 -20.11
CA GLU A 15 -18.13 22.91 -18.70
C GLU A 15 -18.23 21.40 -18.34
N PHE A 16 -17.83 20.50 -19.24
CA PHE A 16 -17.90 19.04 -19.10
C PHE A 16 -16.53 18.38 -18.80
N GLY A 17 -15.43 19.14 -18.82
CA GLY A 17 -14.06 18.61 -18.68
C GLY A 17 -13.70 18.02 -17.30
N ASN A 18 -14.53 18.24 -16.27
CA ASN A 18 -14.23 17.84 -14.89
C ASN A 18 -15.04 16.64 -14.38
N ARG A 19 -15.89 16.01 -15.20
CA ARG A 19 -16.68 14.85 -14.77
C ARG A 19 -15.83 13.59 -14.78
N MET A 20 -15.71 12.93 -13.64
CA MET A 20 -15.01 11.65 -13.46
C MET A 20 -16.04 10.52 -13.35
N PHE A 21 -15.69 9.32 -13.82
CA PHE A 21 -16.54 8.14 -13.79
C PHE A 21 -15.78 6.95 -13.22
N VAL A 22 -16.38 6.16 -12.34
CA VAL A 22 -15.83 4.91 -11.82
C VAL A 22 -16.38 3.75 -12.64
N TYR A 23 -15.49 2.96 -13.22
CA TYR A 23 -15.77 1.77 -14.01
C TYR A 23 -15.48 0.55 -13.17
N GLU A 24 -16.44 -0.34 -13.02
CA GLU A 24 -16.22 -1.68 -12.48
C GLU A 24 -15.94 -2.63 -13.65
N VAL A 25 -14.80 -3.33 -13.61
CA VAL A 25 -14.34 -4.18 -14.71
C VAL A 25 -13.93 -5.55 -14.19
N VAL A 26 -14.43 -6.61 -14.80
CA VAL A 26 -14.04 -7.99 -14.50
C VAL A 26 -13.24 -8.59 -15.67
N GLY A 27 -12.42 -9.61 -15.41
CA GLY A 27 -11.74 -10.36 -16.47
C GLY A 27 -10.58 -9.67 -17.16
N LEU A 28 -10.06 -8.56 -16.61
CA LEU A 28 -8.85 -7.87 -17.12
C LEU A 28 -7.65 -8.83 -17.14
N ARG A 29 -7.20 -9.22 -18.34
CA ARG A 29 -6.04 -10.11 -18.51
C ARG A 29 -4.76 -9.28 -18.47
N GLN A 30 -4.00 -9.40 -17.39
CA GLN A 30 -2.78 -8.60 -17.19
C GLN A 30 -1.55 -9.12 -17.94
N ASN A 31 -1.50 -10.39 -18.40
CA ASN A 31 -0.33 -10.90 -19.12
C ASN A 31 -0.58 -12.16 -19.96
N ARG A 32 0.07 -12.25 -21.14
CA ARG A 32 0.08 -13.44 -22.04
C ARG A 32 0.86 -14.64 -21.48
N GLU A 33 1.75 -14.45 -20.51
CA GLU A 33 2.52 -15.55 -19.91
C GLU A 33 1.69 -16.42 -18.95
N THR A 34 0.64 -15.85 -18.36
CA THR A 34 -0.29 -16.53 -17.45
C THR A 34 -1.06 -17.67 -18.13
N ASP A 35 -1.22 -17.61 -19.47
CA ASP A 35 -1.93 -18.63 -20.27
C ASP A 35 -1.20 -19.99 -20.34
N LYS A 36 0.09 -20.06 -19.96
CA LYS A 36 0.84 -21.33 -19.96
C LYS A 36 0.62 -22.17 -18.69
N MET A 37 -0.01 -21.60 -17.67
CA MET A 37 -0.28 -22.32 -16.42
C MET A 37 -1.73 -22.82 -16.44
N GLY A 38 -1.91 -24.08 -16.81
CA GLY A 38 -3.20 -24.77 -16.94
C GLY A 38 -3.92 -25.04 -15.61
N TYR A 39 -3.96 -24.08 -14.69
CA TYR A 39 -4.76 -24.16 -13.48
C TYR A 39 -6.14 -23.53 -13.70
N PRO A 40 -7.23 -24.12 -13.17
CA PRO A 40 -8.53 -23.49 -13.16
C PRO A 40 -8.51 -22.32 -12.17
N ILE A 41 -8.21 -21.12 -12.66
CA ILE A 41 -8.29 -19.90 -11.87
C ILE A 41 -9.77 -19.58 -11.62
N ARG A 42 -10.13 -19.54 -10.35
CA ARG A 42 -11.44 -19.08 -9.84
C ARG A 42 -11.63 -17.61 -10.24
N ASN A 43 -12.81 -17.28 -10.80
CA ASN A 43 -13.12 -15.98 -11.40
C ASN A 43 -12.65 -14.78 -10.56
N SER A 44 -11.81 -13.96 -11.19
CA SER A 44 -11.17 -12.76 -10.67
C SER A 44 -12.19 -11.71 -10.21
N GLY A 45 -11.94 -11.12 -9.03
CA GLY A 45 -12.74 -10.01 -8.49
C GLY A 45 -12.76 -8.79 -9.42
N SER A 46 -13.75 -7.93 -9.21
CA SER A 46 -13.94 -6.67 -9.94
C SER A 46 -12.82 -5.67 -9.64
N VAL A 47 -12.30 -5.01 -10.68
CA VAL A 47 -11.35 -3.91 -10.60
C VAL A 47 -12.08 -2.60 -10.86
N PHE A 48 -11.89 -1.59 -10.00
CA PHE A 48 -12.49 -0.27 -10.16
C PHE A 48 -11.50 0.72 -10.77
N ILE A 49 -11.88 1.40 -11.86
CA ILE A 49 -11.03 2.35 -12.60
C ILE A 49 -11.73 3.70 -12.66
N THR A 50 -11.09 4.77 -12.19
CA THR A 50 -11.63 6.14 -12.32
C THR A 50 -11.15 6.78 -13.62
N VAL A 51 -12.09 7.15 -14.50
CA VAL A 51 -11.84 7.63 -15.85
C VAL A 51 -12.44 9.03 -16.03
N PRO A 52 -11.66 10.05 -16.42
CA PRO A 52 -12.20 11.35 -16.82
C PRO A 52 -13.11 11.23 -18.05
N TYR A 53 -14.15 12.05 -18.14
CA TYR A 53 -15.08 12.08 -19.29
C TYR A 53 -14.34 12.16 -20.62
N SER A 54 -13.30 12.99 -20.71
CA SER A 54 -12.47 13.18 -21.90
C SER A 54 -11.70 11.93 -22.34
N ARG A 55 -11.54 10.93 -21.48
CA ARG A 55 -10.80 9.68 -21.76
C ARG A 55 -11.68 8.42 -21.75
N MET A 56 -13.00 8.55 -21.61
CA MET A 56 -13.92 7.40 -21.54
C MET A 56 -13.82 6.48 -22.75
N SER A 57 -13.84 7.01 -23.98
CA SER A 57 -13.75 6.20 -25.19
C SER A 57 -12.43 5.45 -25.31
N GLN A 58 -11.33 6.10 -24.93
CA GLN A 58 -9.99 5.50 -24.96
C GLN A 58 -9.86 4.35 -23.96
N GLU A 59 -10.37 4.53 -22.74
CA GLU A 59 -10.29 3.49 -21.71
C GLU A 59 -11.25 2.32 -21.98
N MET A 60 -12.44 2.57 -22.53
CA MET A 60 -13.32 1.48 -22.99
C MET A 60 -12.62 0.57 -24.01
N GLN A 61 -11.98 1.16 -25.03
CA GLN A 61 -11.23 0.39 -26.03
C GLN A 61 -10.07 -0.40 -25.42
N ARG A 62 -9.37 0.18 -24.44
CA ARG A 62 -8.29 -0.49 -23.73
C ARG A 62 -8.79 -1.67 -22.90
N ILE A 63 -9.88 -1.51 -22.17
CA ILE A 63 -10.51 -2.56 -21.36
C ILE A 63 -10.92 -3.74 -22.26
N THR A 64 -11.60 -3.47 -23.37
CA THR A 64 -11.99 -4.50 -24.33
C THR A 64 -10.77 -5.21 -24.93
N ARG A 65 -9.71 -4.48 -25.28
CA ARG A 65 -8.47 -5.08 -25.81
C ARG A 65 -7.75 -5.98 -24.81
N LEU A 66 -7.88 -5.69 -23.51
CA LEU A 66 -7.35 -6.51 -22.43
C LEU A 66 -8.28 -7.66 -22.01
N GLY A 67 -9.38 -7.88 -22.75
CA GLY A 67 -10.34 -8.94 -22.48
C GLY A 67 -11.21 -8.70 -21.23
N GLY A 68 -11.25 -7.47 -20.72
CA GLY A 68 -12.09 -7.11 -19.60
C GLY A 68 -13.53 -6.77 -20.03
N THR A 69 -14.49 -7.10 -19.18
CA THR A 69 -15.91 -6.75 -19.34
C THR A 69 -16.26 -5.66 -18.33
N ILE A 70 -16.85 -4.56 -18.82
CA ILE A 70 -17.34 -3.48 -17.96
C ILE A 70 -18.67 -3.92 -17.35
N VAL A 71 -18.74 -4.00 -16.02
CA VAL A 71 -19.92 -4.38 -15.24
C VAL A 71 -20.78 -3.16 -14.94
N SER A 72 -20.18 -2.05 -14.54
CA SER A 72 -20.89 -0.81 -14.24
C SER A 72 -20.04 0.44 -14.50
N ILE A 73 -20.69 1.58 -14.78
CA ILE A 73 -20.07 2.90 -14.92
C ILE A 73 -20.90 3.89 -14.11
N GLN A 74 -20.30 4.55 -13.12
CA GLN A 74 -20.98 5.49 -12.23
C GLN A 74 -20.26 6.85 -12.23
N PRO A 75 -20.98 7.98 -12.21
CA PRO A 75 -20.35 9.29 -12.02
C PRO A 75 -19.74 9.37 -10.62
N ALA A 76 -18.48 9.80 -10.53
CA ALA A 76 -17.83 10.08 -9.25
C ALA A 76 -18.32 11.45 -8.75
N THR A 77 -19.26 11.45 -7.82
CA THR A 77 -19.77 12.69 -7.21
C THR A 77 -18.76 13.22 -6.19
N GLY A 78 -18.26 14.44 -6.43
CA GLY A 78 -17.40 15.18 -5.52
C GLY A 78 -18.13 16.40 -4.93
N ILE A 79 -17.98 16.57 -3.62
CA ILE A 79 -18.45 17.65 -2.75
C ILE A 79 -18.29 19.04 -3.38
N SER A 80 -19.35 19.86 -3.36
CA SER A 80 -19.31 21.29 -3.65
C SER A 80 -19.83 22.13 -2.48
N ASN A 81 -19.12 23.25 -2.25
CA ASN A 81 -19.34 24.30 -1.25
C ASN A 81 -20.75 24.90 -1.26
N GLY A 82 -21.17 25.43 -0.10
CA GLY A 82 -22.54 25.87 0.17
C GLY A 82 -22.98 27.29 -0.23
N GLN A 83 -24.19 27.58 0.26
CA GLN A 83 -24.96 28.82 0.44
C GLN A 83 -26.15 29.13 -0.51
N ASN A 84 -27.30 29.27 0.19
CA ASN A 84 -28.48 30.14 0.02
C ASN A 84 -29.58 29.89 -1.06
N GLY A 85 -30.82 29.68 -0.57
CA GLY A 85 -31.96 30.53 -0.96
C GLY A 85 -33.28 29.88 -1.45
N GLN A 86 -34.24 29.75 -0.52
CA GLN A 86 -35.71 29.99 -0.65
C GLN A 86 -36.70 29.00 -1.35
N ALA A 87 -37.59 28.46 -0.49
CA ALA A 87 -39.08 28.42 -0.51
C ALA A 87 -39.89 27.59 -1.56
N THR A 88 -40.42 26.45 -1.06
CA THR A 88 -41.80 25.82 -1.13
C THR A 88 -42.90 26.34 -2.09
N PRO A 89 -43.93 25.52 -2.51
CA PRO A 89 -44.65 24.57 -1.64
C PRO A 89 -45.29 23.26 -2.22
N LYS A 90 -45.56 22.34 -1.27
CA LYS A 90 -46.70 21.39 -1.09
C LYS A 90 -47.12 20.43 -2.23
N ALA A 91 -47.06 19.13 -1.95
CA ALA A 91 -48.24 18.24 -1.90
C ALA A 91 -47.90 16.87 -1.25
N GLU A 92 -48.63 16.52 -0.20
CA GLU A 92 -48.95 15.16 0.28
C GLU A 92 -50.48 15.04 0.17
N PRO A 93 -51.13 13.85 0.07
CA PRO A 93 -50.81 12.67 0.90
C PRO A 93 -51.01 11.28 0.23
N GLN A 94 -50.43 10.22 0.79
CA GLN A 94 -51.21 9.08 1.30
C GLN A 94 -50.35 7.99 1.95
N GLN A 95 -50.80 7.61 3.15
CA GLN A 95 -50.33 6.52 3.98
C GLN A 95 -50.67 5.16 3.37
N THR A 96 -49.70 4.26 3.35
CA THR A 96 -49.96 2.82 3.51
C THR A 96 -48.99 2.25 4.54
N LEU A 97 -49.58 1.76 5.63
CA LEU A 97 -48.93 0.98 6.68
C LEU A 97 -48.53 -0.37 6.09
N SER A 98 -47.25 -0.72 6.18
CA SER A 98 -46.79 -2.10 6.11
C SER A 98 -45.81 -2.33 7.25
N GLU A 99 -46.27 -3.08 8.24
CA GLU A 99 -45.49 -3.64 9.33
C GLU A 99 -44.32 -4.45 8.75
N ASN A 100 -43.10 -4.13 9.16
CA ASN A 100 -41.97 -5.02 8.98
C ASN A 100 -41.27 -5.16 10.32
N THR A 101 -41.41 -6.35 10.91
CA THR A 101 -40.77 -6.78 12.16
C THR A 101 -39.26 -6.60 12.07
N GLY A 102 -38.75 -5.59 12.79
CA GLY A 102 -37.33 -5.28 12.87
C GLY A 102 -36.56 -6.40 13.57
N LYS A 103 -35.61 -7.00 12.86
CA LYS A 103 -34.43 -7.60 13.49
C LYS A 103 -33.57 -6.46 14.05
N PRO A 104 -32.98 -6.58 15.24
CA PRO A 104 -32.20 -5.50 15.84
C PRO A 104 -31.03 -5.15 14.92
N MET A 105 -30.90 -3.88 14.59
CA MET A 105 -29.77 -3.36 13.84
C MET A 105 -28.50 -3.67 14.62
N THR A 106 -27.62 -4.46 14.00
CA THR A 106 -26.22 -4.57 14.42
C THR A 106 -25.67 -3.16 14.48
N GLN A 107 -25.22 -2.73 15.66
CA GLN A 107 -24.56 -1.44 15.83
C GLN A 107 -23.42 -1.38 14.80
N ALA A 108 -23.47 -0.38 13.92
CA ALA A 108 -22.36 -0.11 13.04
C ALA A 108 -21.15 0.24 13.93
N LYS A 109 -20.14 -0.64 13.95
CA LYS A 109 -18.83 -0.32 14.51
C LYS A 109 -18.41 1.04 13.94
N GLU A 110 -17.99 1.97 14.81
CA GLU A 110 -17.43 3.24 14.37
C GLU A 110 -16.32 2.98 13.34
N LYS A 111 -16.35 3.72 12.22
CA LYS A 111 -15.31 3.59 11.19
C LYS A 111 -13.97 3.99 11.80
N ALA A 112 -13.04 3.04 11.88
CA ALA A 112 -11.68 3.31 12.32
C ALA A 112 -11.08 4.51 11.56
N ASP A 113 -10.53 5.48 12.30
CA ASP A 113 -9.80 6.62 11.75
C ASP A 113 -8.46 6.13 11.17
N ILE A 114 -8.45 5.81 9.87
CA ILE A 114 -7.26 5.33 9.17
C ILE A 114 -6.43 6.55 8.72
N PRO A 115 -5.24 6.80 9.30
CA PRO A 115 -4.40 7.92 8.92
C PRO A 115 -3.89 7.76 7.49
N VAL A 116 -3.98 8.83 6.69
CA VAL A 116 -3.47 8.87 5.32
C VAL A 116 -2.98 10.28 4.95
N ASN A 117 -1.85 10.36 4.28
CA ASN A 117 -1.27 11.59 3.72
C ASN A 117 -1.14 12.76 4.73
N ILE A 118 -0.72 12.46 5.96
CA ILE A 118 -0.42 13.48 6.98
C ILE A 118 0.67 14.41 6.46
N TYR A 119 1.77 13.81 5.97
CA TYR A 119 2.84 14.53 5.30
C TYR A 119 2.85 14.25 3.81
N ARG A 120 3.01 15.30 3.01
CA ARG A 120 2.96 15.27 1.54
C ARG A 120 4.32 15.62 0.94
N PRO A 121 4.60 15.29 -0.33
CA PRO A 121 5.92 15.53 -0.91
C PRO A 121 6.35 17.00 -0.95
N ASN A 122 5.41 17.94 -0.97
CA ASN A 122 5.66 19.38 -0.93
C ASN A 122 5.92 19.90 0.50
N ASN A 123 5.56 19.14 1.54
CA ASN A 123 5.83 19.44 2.94
C ASN A 123 6.10 18.13 3.70
N PRO A 124 7.25 17.47 3.45
CA PRO A 124 7.60 16.21 4.10
C PRO A 124 7.97 16.45 5.57
N PHE A 125 7.76 15.44 6.41
CA PHE A 125 8.33 15.40 7.76
C PHE A 125 9.84 15.19 7.67
N ILE A 126 10.60 15.81 8.58
CA ILE A 126 12.04 15.60 8.71
C ILE A 126 12.27 14.68 9.92
N GLY A 127 12.43 13.39 9.66
CA GLY A 127 12.77 12.42 10.70
C GLY A 127 14.27 12.24 10.83
N LYS A 128 14.72 11.58 11.91
CA LYS A 128 16.14 11.22 12.10
C LYS A 128 16.33 9.72 12.08
N CYS A 129 17.31 9.23 11.34
CA CYS A 129 17.73 7.83 11.41
C CYS A 129 18.29 7.55 12.81
N ILE A 130 17.73 6.60 13.54
CA ILE A 130 18.21 6.22 14.88
C ILE A 130 18.84 4.84 14.91
N GLU A 131 18.48 3.97 13.97
CA GLU A 131 19.04 2.61 13.86
C GLU A 131 19.15 2.23 12.38
N ASN A 132 20.25 1.57 11.99
CA ASN A 132 20.45 1.02 10.66
C ASN A 132 21.34 -0.22 10.74
N TYR A 133 20.76 -1.42 10.67
CA TYR A 133 21.48 -2.68 10.83
C TYR A 133 21.15 -3.68 9.73
N GLU A 134 22.10 -4.57 9.44
CA GLU A 134 21.96 -5.61 8.42
C GLU A 134 21.05 -6.75 8.92
N LEU A 135 20.14 -7.22 8.07
CA LEU A 135 19.26 -8.36 8.35
C LEU A 135 19.72 -9.63 7.63
N VAL A 136 20.52 -9.51 6.58
CA VAL A 136 21.09 -10.67 5.89
C VAL A 136 22.32 -11.14 6.65
N ALA A 137 22.29 -12.37 7.16
CA ALA A 137 23.42 -12.97 7.85
C ALA A 137 24.57 -13.30 6.88
N GLU A 138 25.74 -13.59 7.44
CA GLU A 138 26.91 -14.00 6.65
C GLU A 138 26.60 -15.19 5.74
N GLY A 139 27.06 -15.12 4.49
CA GLY A 139 26.76 -16.12 3.45
C GLY A 139 25.42 -15.91 2.72
N GLY A 140 24.62 -14.92 3.13
CA GLY A 140 23.41 -14.53 2.42
C GLY A 140 23.67 -13.70 1.17
N LEU A 141 22.63 -13.55 0.33
CA LEU A 141 22.67 -12.82 -0.93
C LEU A 141 22.14 -11.40 -0.80
N GLY A 142 22.93 -10.43 -1.27
CA GLY A 142 22.59 -9.01 -1.24
C GLY A 142 22.56 -8.43 0.17
N THR A 143 22.15 -7.17 0.28
CA THR A 143 21.95 -6.48 1.57
C THR A 143 20.49 -6.10 1.76
N VAL A 144 19.98 -6.35 2.96
CA VAL A 144 18.66 -5.90 3.40
C VAL A 144 18.81 -5.32 4.80
N ARG A 145 18.51 -4.03 4.96
CA ARG A 145 18.69 -3.36 6.24
C ARG A 145 17.36 -3.07 6.91
N HIS A 146 17.36 -3.19 8.23
CA HIS A 146 16.35 -2.61 9.09
C HIS A 146 16.75 -1.17 9.39
N VAL A 147 15.87 -0.22 9.12
CA VAL A 147 16.14 1.21 9.31
C VAL A 147 15.02 1.83 10.12
N THR A 148 15.35 2.42 11.27
CA THR A 148 14.39 3.03 12.19
C THR A 148 14.57 4.54 12.21
N PHE A 149 13.45 5.27 12.19
CA PHE A 149 13.44 6.74 12.26
C PHE A 149 12.72 7.22 13.51
N ASP A 150 13.27 8.26 14.14
CA ASP A 150 12.57 9.09 15.13
C ASP A 150 11.58 10.00 14.40
N ILE A 151 10.33 9.98 14.88
CA ILE A 151 9.20 10.76 14.39
C ILE A 151 8.52 11.57 15.50
N SER A 152 9.13 11.67 16.68
CA SER A 152 8.57 12.29 17.88
C SER A 152 8.35 13.81 17.77
N GLU A 153 9.05 14.49 16.86
CA GLU A 153 8.89 15.92 16.61
C GLU A 153 7.68 16.24 15.71
N GLY A 154 6.98 15.22 15.18
CA GLY A 154 5.85 15.36 14.28
C GLY A 154 4.55 14.74 14.80
N ASP A 155 3.53 14.75 13.95
CA ASP A 155 2.24 14.10 14.19
C ASP A 155 2.01 12.88 13.28
N LEU A 156 3.11 12.31 12.76
CA LEU A 156 3.06 11.14 11.88
C LEU A 156 2.57 9.93 12.66
N ARG A 157 1.30 9.59 12.49
CA ARG A 157 0.66 8.35 12.97
C ARG A 157 0.37 7.42 11.80
N TYR A 158 0.46 6.13 12.01
CA TYR A 158 0.25 5.11 10.98
C TYR A 158 -0.32 3.81 11.59
N LEU A 159 -0.81 2.91 10.74
CA LEU A 159 -1.31 1.59 11.12
C LEU A 159 -0.48 0.49 10.45
N GLU A 160 -0.58 -0.72 11.01
CA GLU A 160 0.11 -1.88 10.49
C GLU A 160 -0.29 -2.15 9.03
N GLY A 161 0.73 -2.43 8.19
CA GLY A 161 0.60 -2.72 6.76
C GLY A 161 0.42 -1.50 5.84
N GLN A 162 0.46 -0.29 6.40
CA GLN A 162 0.65 0.93 5.61
C GLN A 162 2.10 1.09 5.11
N SER A 163 2.32 2.12 4.30
CA SER A 163 3.64 2.51 3.77
C SER A 163 3.94 3.97 4.05
N ILE A 164 5.23 4.33 4.11
CA ILE A 164 5.70 5.71 4.06
C ILE A 164 6.54 5.93 2.79
N GLY A 165 6.57 7.18 2.32
CA GLY A 165 7.42 7.57 1.20
C GLY A 165 8.68 8.25 1.68
N ILE A 166 9.83 7.85 1.15
CA ILE A 166 11.13 8.46 1.40
C ILE A 166 11.56 9.28 0.18
N ILE A 167 11.96 10.53 0.39
CA ILE A 167 12.54 11.39 -0.65
C ILE A 167 14.06 11.41 -0.45
N PRO A 168 14.84 10.74 -1.32
CA PRO A 168 16.29 10.77 -1.22
C PRO A 168 16.84 12.16 -1.58
N PRO A 169 18.02 12.54 -1.03
CA PRO A 169 18.67 13.80 -1.38
C PRO A 169 19.20 13.76 -2.83
N GLY A 170 19.44 14.95 -3.40
CA GLY A 170 20.01 15.09 -4.75
C GLY A 170 18.96 15.33 -5.84
N THR A 171 19.44 15.31 -7.08
CA THR A 171 18.66 15.61 -8.29
C THR A 171 18.84 14.54 -9.35
N ASP A 172 17.83 14.37 -10.20
CA ASP A 172 17.92 13.55 -11.39
C ASP A 172 18.84 14.17 -12.46
N ASP A 173 19.01 13.44 -13.55
CA ASP A 173 19.74 13.80 -14.77
C ASP A 173 19.25 15.11 -15.43
N LYS A 174 18.07 15.60 -15.05
CA LYS A 174 17.47 16.85 -15.54
C LYS A 174 17.52 17.96 -14.49
N GLY A 175 18.27 17.77 -13.41
CA GLY A 175 18.41 18.72 -12.30
C GLY A 175 17.16 18.85 -11.44
N LYS A 176 16.17 17.95 -11.57
CA LYS A 176 14.96 17.99 -10.74
C LYS A 176 15.16 17.19 -9.46
N PRO A 177 14.63 17.63 -8.31
CA PRO A 177 14.69 16.86 -7.08
C PRO A 177 14.17 15.43 -7.27
N HIS A 178 14.82 14.46 -6.64
CA HIS A 178 14.38 13.08 -6.74
C HIS A 178 12.94 12.88 -6.24
N LYS A 179 12.20 12.03 -6.93
CA LYS A 179 10.86 11.60 -6.52
C LYS A 179 10.92 10.66 -5.31
N LEU A 180 9.86 10.66 -4.50
CA LEU A 180 9.71 9.70 -3.40
C LEU A 180 9.66 8.25 -3.89
N ARG A 181 10.13 7.32 -3.06
CA ARG A 181 9.88 5.88 -3.18
C ARG A 181 9.10 5.39 -1.96
N LEU A 182 8.10 4.55 -2.18
CA LEU A 182 7.29 3.97 -1.10
C LEU A 182 7.97 2.72 -0.54
N TYR A 183 7.93 2.60 0.79
CA TYR A 183 8.39 1.44 1.53
C TYR A 183 7.31 1.04 2.54
N SER A 184 6.97 -0.24 2.58
CA SER A 184 6.07 -0.78 3.60
C SER A 184 6.69 -0.57 4.98
N ILE A 185 5.86 -0.14 5.92
CA ILE A 185 6.27 0.01 7.32
C ILE A 185 6.48 -1.38 7.92
N ALA A 186 7.59 -1.56 8.62
CA ALA A 186 8.01 -2.81 9.24
C ALA A 186 7.69 -2.88 10.74
N SER A 187 7.36 -1.75 11.37
CA SER A 187 6.98 -1.61 12.77
C SER A 187 5.46 -1.54 12.95
N THR A 188 4.99 -1.78 14.17
CA THR A 188 3.60 -1.49 14.57
C THR A 188 3.37 0.00 14.70
N ARG A 189 2.12 0.43 14.88
CA ARG A 189 1.75 1.85 15.10
C ARG A 189 2.49 2.51 16.26
N HIS A 190 2.98 1.71 17.22
CA HIS A 190 3.73 2.18 18.40
C HIS A 190 5.25 2.26 18.16
N GLY A 191 5.71 1.84 16.99
CA GLY A 191 7.13 1.76 16.66
C GLY A 191 7.83 0.61 17.37
N ASP A 192 9.10 0.37 17.04
CA ASP A 192 9.82 -0.79 17.59
C ASP A 192 10.17 -0.65 19.07
N LYS A 193 10.10 0.58 19.59
CA LYS A 193 10.30 0.93 21.00
C LYS A 193 9.01 0.99 21.83
N LEU A 194 7.85 0.76 21.21
CA LEU A 194 6.54 0.80 21.85
C LEU A 194 6.25 2.13 22.57
N ASP A 195 6.66 3.24 21.97
CA ASP A 195 6.62 4.58 22.58
C ASP A 195 5.96 5.64 21.68
N ASP A 196 5.34 5.21 20.57
CA ASP A 196 4.67 6.05 19.56
C ASP A 196 5.59 7.05 18.85
N LYS A 197 6.91 6.89 18.98
CA LYS A 197 7.90 7.88 18.52
C LYS A 197 8.78 7.39 17.38
N THR A 198 8.59 6.15 16.92
CA THR A 198 9.47 5.56 15.92
C THR A 198 8.69 4.89 14.79
N VAL A 199 9.31 4.84 13.60
CA VAL A 199 8.82 4.05 12.46
C VAL A 199 10.00 3.31 11.81
N SER A 200 9.81 2.03 11.51
CA SER A 200 10.86 1.18 10.93
C SER A 200 10.54 0.73 9.51
N LEU A 201 11.58 0.53 8.70
CA LEU A 201 11.51 0.01 7.34
C LEU A 201 12.40 -1.24 7.17
N CYS A 202 12.03 -2.08 6.21
CA CYS A 202 12.83 -3.21 5.74
C CYS A 202 13.28 -2.94 4.30
N VAL A 203 14.54 -2.55 4.11
CA VAL A 203 15.02 -1.98 2.84
C VAL A 203 16.08 -2.87 2.21
N ARG A 204 15.78 -3.44 1.04
CA ARG A 204 16.77 -4.13 0.20
C ARG A 204 17.48 -3.13 -0.70
N GLN A 205 18.80 -3.20 -0.79
CA GLN A 205 19.53 -2.44 -1.81
C GLN A 205 19.18 -2.99 -3.20
N LEU A 206 18.62 -2.14 -4.05
CA LEU A 206 18.43 -2.50 -5.45
C LEU A 206 19.76 -2.42 -6.17
N GLU A 207 20.18 -3.53 -6.76
CA GLU A 207 21.30 -3.62 -7.68
C GLU A 207 20.88 -4.42 -8.92
N TYR A 208 21.34 -4.01 -10.10
CA TYR A 208 21.16 -4.76 -11.34
C TYR A 208 22.29 -4.47 -12.32
N LYS A 209 22.49 -5.35 -13.30
CA LYS A 209 23.45 -5.14 -14.38
C LYS A 209 22.78 -4.38 -15.51
N HIS A 210 23.38 -3.26 -15.93
CA HIS A 210 22.88 -2.51 -17.09
C HIS A 210 22.90 -3.42 -18.32
N PRO A 211 21.78 -3.57 -19.05
CA PRO A 211 21.67 -4.57 -20.12
C PRO A 211 22.69 -4.40 -21.25
N GLU A 212 23.09 -3.16 -21.53
CA GLU A 212 23.97 -2.84 -22.66
C GLU A 212 25.44 -2.72 -22.26
N THR A 213 25.72 -2.18 -21.07
CA THR A 213 27.10 -1.86 -20.64
C THR A 213 27.67 -2.88 -19.66
N GLY A 214 26.81 -3.72 -19.04
CA GLY A 214 27.22 -4.67 -18.01
C GLY A 214 27.63 -4.04 -16.67
N GLU A 215 27.55 -2.72 -16.55
CA GLU A 215 27.87 -2.01 -15.31
C GLU A 215 26.85 -2.31 -14.21
N THR A 216 27.31 -2.38 -12.96
CA THR A 216 26.39 -2.49 -11.82
C THR A 216 25.75 -1.15 -11.56
N VAL A 217 24.41 -1.10 -11.64
CA VAL A 217 23.61 0.07 -11.31
C VAL A 217 22.93 -0.15 -9.98
N TYR A 218 22.97 0.88 -9.13
CA TYR A 218 22.36 0.89 -7.82
C TYR A 218 21.12 1.78 -7.78
N GLY A 219 20.06 1.32 -7.13
CA GLY A 219 18.86 2.13 -6.93
C GLY A 219 19.11 3.28 -5.97
N VAL A 220 18.84 4.51 -6.42
CA VAL A 220 19.13 5.75 -5.67
C VAL A 220 18.61 5.71 -4.23
N CYS A 221 17.29 5.50 -4.03
CA CYS A 221 16.68 5.62 -2.70
C CYS A 221 17.03 4.45 -1.78
N SER A 222 17.10 3.23 -2.31
CA SER A 222 17.47 2.05 -1.52
C SER A 222 18.93 2.11 -1.07
N THR A 223 19.83 2.54 -1.95
CA THR A 223 21.25 2.70 -1.61
C THR A 223 21.45 3.79 -0.57
N TYR A 224 20.75 4.92 -0.73
CA TYR A 224 20.71 5.99 0.27
C TYR A 224 20.32 5.45 1.65
N LEU A 225 19.21 4.71 1.74
CA LEU A 225 18.73 4.17 3.02
C LEU A 225 19.64 3.09 3.61
N CYS A 226 20.16 2.17 2.79
CA CYS A 226 21.06 1.11 3.26
C CYS A 226 22.41 1.66 3.78
N HIS A 227 22.81 2.87 3.37
CA HIS A 227 24.05 3.53 3.80
C HIS A 227 23.78 4.78 4.64
N LEU A 228 22.56 4.96 5.13
CA LEU A 228 22.20 6.12 5.93
C LEU A 228 22.83 6.03 7.32
N ASP A 229 23.60 7.05 7.69
CA ASP A 229 24.21 7.13 9.00
C ASP A 229 23.16 7.40 10.10
N VAL A 230 23.38 6.80 11.28
CA VAL A 230 22.61 7.14 12.48
C VAL A 230 22.84 8.62 12.82
N GLY A 231 21.75 9.34 13.08
CA GLY A 231 21.70 10.78 13.30
C GLY A 231 21.36 11.61 12.06
N ALA A 232 21.37 11.02 10.85
CA ALA A 232 21.07 11.74 9.63
C ALA A 232 19.58 12.07 9.48
N ASP A 233 19.28 13.25 8.95
CA ASP A 233 17.93 13.67 8.61
C ASP A 233 17.41 12.96 7.35
N VAL A 234 16.11 12.64 7.34
CA VAL A 234 15.40 12.01 6.22
C VAL A 234 14.05 12.68 5.96
N LYS A 235 13.70 12.84 4.69
CA LYS A 235 12.40 13.38 4.27
C LYS A 235 11.37 12.26 4.15
N ILE A 236 10.38 12.27 5.02
CA ILE A 236 9.32 11.26 5.15
C ILE A 236 7.96 11.85 4.70
N THR A 237 7.17 11.03 4.02
CA THR A 237 5.80 11.34 3.58
C THR A 237 4.87 10.19 3.95
N GLY A 238 3.56 10.46 3.99
CA GLY A 238 2.54 9.46 4.28
C GLY A 238 1.87 9.65 5.66
N PRO A 239 1.39 8.56 6.28
CA PRO A 239 1.35 7.20 5.71
C PRO A 239 0.42 7.11 4.49
N VAL A 240 0.51 6.03 3.73
CA VAL A 240 -0.39 5.69 2.62
C VAL A 240 -0.76 4.20 2.65
N GLY A 241 -1.85 3.85 1.97
CA GLY A 241 -2.32 2.47 1.85
C GLY A 241 -3.47 2.13 2.80
N LYS A 242 -4.43 1.36 2.28
CA LYS A 242 -5.59 0.82 3.02
C LYS A 242 -5.85 -0.66 2.72
N GLU A 243 -5.22 -1.22 1.69
CA GLU A 243 -5.50 -2.58 1.22
C GLU A 243 -4.83 -3.67 2.06
N MET A 244 -3.76 -3.30 2.75
CA MET A 244 -2.99 -4.16 3.64
C MET A 244 -3.24 -3.74 5.09
N LEU A 245 -4.48 -3.40 5.46
CA LEU A 245 -4.78 -3.17 6.88
C LEU A 245 -5.03 -4.52 7.56
N LEU A 246 -4.55 -4.66 8.79
CA LEU A 246 -4.87 -5.81 9.61
C LEU A 246 -6.36 -5.76 9.99
N PRO A 247 -7.12 -6.88 9.89
CA PRO A 247 -8.53 -6.90 10.29
C PRO A 247 -8.68 -6.69 11.80
N ASP A 248 -9.77 -6.00 12.19
CA ASP A 248 -10.14 -5.80 13.59
C ASP A 248 -10.69 -7.07 14.27
N ASP A 249 -10.96 -8.12 13.49
CA ASP A 249 -11.47 -9.39 14.01
C ASP A 249 -10.33 -10.20 14.64
N GLU A 250 -10.38 -10.36 15.96
CA GLU A 250 -9.40 -11.08 16.77
C GLU A 250 -9.33 -12.58 16.45
N GLU A 251 -10.41 -13.16 15.91
CA GLU A 251 -10.52 -14.59 15.59
C GLU A 251 -10.16 -14.88 14.12
N ALA A 252 -9.78 -13.87 13.35
CA ALA A 252 -9.51 -14.01 11.92
C ALA A 252 -8.33 -14.95 11.65
N THR A 253 -8.47 -15.76 10.60
CA THR A 253 -7.33 -16.48 10.02
C THR A 253 -6.56 -15.55 9.08
N VAL A 254 -5.32 -15.23 9.42
CA VAL A 254 -4.44 -14.33 8.66
C VAL A 254 -3.35 -15.14 7.96
N ILE A 255 -3.52 -15.35 6.65
CA ILE A 255 -2.52 -16.03 5.81
C ILE A 255 -1.63 -14.98 5.15
N MET A 256 -0.33 -15.10 5.38
CA MET A 256 0.70 -14.15 4.95
C MET A 256 1.66 -14.85 3.99
N MET A 257 1.71 -14.38 2.74
CA MET A 257 2.63 -14.90 1.74
C MET A 257 3.66 -13.82 1.41
N ALA A 258 4.91 -14.06 1.80
CA ALA A 258 5.99 -13.08 1.71
C ALA A 258 7.14 -13.59 0.85
N THR A 259 7.79 -12.70 0.11
CA THR A 259 9.11 -12.95 -0.47
C THR A 259 10.03 -11.75 -0.22
N GLY A 260 11.27 -12.01 0.22
CA GLY A 260 12.23 -10.96 0.57
C GLY A 260 11.64 -9.87 1.49
N THR A 261 11.74 -8.60 1.09
CA THR A 261 11.23 -7.45 1.87
C THR A 261 9.70 -7.38 1.96
N GLY A 262 8.96 -8.26 1.26
CA GLY A 262 7.52 -8.43 1.45
C GLY A 262 7.12 -8.87 2.86
N ILE A 263 8.09 -9.26 3.70
CA ILE A 263 7.88 -9.54 5.12
C ILE A 263 7.52 -8.31 5.96
N ALA A 264 7.87 -7.09 5.52
CA ALA A 264 7.70 -5.86 6.29
C ALA A 264 6.31 -5.67 6.92
N PRO A 265 5.19 -5.67 6.15
CA PRO A 265 3.86 -5.52 6.75
C PRO A 265 3.52 -6.67 7.72
N PHE A 266 3.99 -7.89 7.44
CA PHE A 266 3.69 -9.05 8.26
C PHE A 266 4.50 -9.08 9.56
N ARG A 267 5.69 -8.50 9.59
CA ARG A 267 6.41 -8.24 10.85
C ARG A 267 5.55 -7.37 11.76
N ALA A 268 4.99 -6.28 11.23
CA ALA A 268 4.09 -5.40 11.98
C ALA A 268 2.84 -6.16 12.47
N TYR A 269 2.23 -7.00 11.63
CA TYR A 269 1.09 -7.82 12.04
C TYR A 269 1.45 -8.76 13.19
N LEU A 270 2.52 -9.54 13.03
CA LEU A 270 2.96 -10.52 14.02
C LEU A 270 3.34 -9.87 15.35
N TRP A 271 3.98 -8.70 15.31
CA TRP A 271 4.30 -7.95 16.52
C TRP A 271 3.02 -7.48 17.24
N ARG A 272 2.06 -6.90 16.50
CA ARG A 272 0.77 -6.50 17.06
C ARG A 272 -0.03 -7.69 17.62
N MET A 273 0.03 -8.84 16.95
CA MET A 273 -0.69 -10.05 17.37
C MET A 273 -0.11 -10.68 18.64
N PHE A 274 1.22 -10.74 18.75
CA PHE A 274 1.87 -11.65 19.70
C PHE A 274 2.86 -10.97 20.66
N LYS A 275 3.41 -9.81 20.32
CA LYS A 275 4.44 -9.12 21.12
C LYS A 275 3.86 -7.98 21.96
N GLU A 276 2.76 -7.40 21.51
CA GLU A 276 2.09 -6.27 22.17
C GLU A 276 0.91 -6.75 23.02
N GLN A 277 0.60 -5.97 24.05
CA GLN A 277 -0.60 -6.15 24.86
C GLN A 277 -1.45 -4.89 24.72
N HIS A 278 -2.70 -5.06 24.29
CA HIS A 278 -3.65 -3.96 24.17
C HIS A 278 -4.92 -4.30 24.94
N GLU A 279 -5.55 -3.28 25.52
CA GLU A 279 -6.82 -3.45 26.25
C GLU A 279 -7.97 -3.81 25.29
N ASP A 280 -7.89 -3.37 24.04
CA ASP A 280 -8.92 -3.44 23.02
C ASP A 280 -8.64 -4.45 21.90
N TYR A 281 -7.46 -5.09 21.89
CA TYR A 281 -7.06 -6.06 20.89
C TYR A 281 -6.22 -7.19 21.48
N LYS A 282 -6.70 -8.43 21.32
CA LYS A 282 -5.97 -9.65 21.63
C LYS A 282 -6.22 -10.71 20.56
N PHE A 283 -5.21 -11.01 19.75
CA PHE A 283 -5.32 -12.01 18.70
C PHE A 283 -5.56 -13.42 19.27
N LYS A 284 -6.55 -14.12 18.71
CA LYS A 284 -7.00 -15.47 19.08
C LYS A 284 -7.16 -16.39 17.88
N GLY A 285 -7.13 -15.84 16.67
CA GLY A 285 -7.21 -16.59 15.43
C GLY A 285 -5.94 -17.37 15.09
N LEU A 286 -5.78 -17.70 13.79
CA LEU A 286 -4.62 -18.39 13.26
C LEU A 286 -3.84 -17.48 12.31
N ALA A 287 -2.57 -17.26 12.61
CA ALA A 287 -1.62 -16.61 11.73
C ALA A 287 -0.76 -17.67 11.02
N TRP A 288 -0.66 -17.62 9.69
CA TRP A 288 0.25 -18.49 8.94
C TRP A 288 1.13 -17.69 8.00
N LEU A 289 2.43 -17.64 8.29
CA LEU A 289 3.44 -17.05 7.42
C LEU A 289 4.09 -18.11 6.53
N ILE A 290 4.00 -17.91 5.21
CA ILE A 290 4.75 -18.62 4.19
C ILE A 290 5.78 -17.65 3.62
N PHE A 291 7.07 -17.90 3.86
CA PHE A 291 8.14 -16.95 3.57
C PHE A 291 9.18 -17.54 2.61
N GLY A 292 9.21 -17.01 1.38
CA GLY A 292 10.09 -17.45 0.30
C GLY A 292 11.38 -16.63 0.18
N ILE A 293 12.52 -17.31 0.22
CA ILE A 293 13.85 -16.71 0.38
C ILE A 293 14.92 -17.57 -0.34
N PRO A 294 16.06 -16.99 -0.80
CA PRO A 294 17.11 -17.79 -1.42
C PRO A 294 17.84 -18.75 -0.46
N TYR A 295 18.32 -18.27 0.69
CA TYR A 295 19.15 -19.00 1.65
C TYR A 295 18.62 -18.85 3.08
N THR A 296 19.02 -19.74 3.99
CA THR A 296 18.76 -19.60 5.44
C THR A 296 19.30 -18.27 5.98
N ALA A 297 20.49 -17.85 5.51
CA ALA A 297 21.10 -16.57 5.88
C ALA A 297 20.29 -15.33 5.44
N ASN A 298 19.36 -15.50 4.48
CA ASN A 298 18.48 -14.43 4.03
C ASN A 298 17.12 -14.43 4.76
N ILE A 299 16.91 -15.29 5.77
CA ILE A 299 15.69 -15.27 6.58
C ILE A 299 15.70 -14.01 7.45
N LEU A 300 15.03 -12.97 6.94
CA LEU A 300 14.91 -11.69 7.61
C LEU A 300 14.11 -11.87 8.91
N TYR A 301 14.64 -11.38 10.03
CA TYR A 301 14.02 -11.51 11.36
C TYR A 301 13.85 -12.95 11.85
N LYS A 302 14.73 -13.87 11.43
CA LYS A 302 14.66 -15.30 11.73
C LYS A 302 14.42 -15.59 13.21
N GLU A 303 15.23 -15.02 14.09
CA GLU A 303 15.20 -15.30 15.52
C GLU A 303 13.87 -14.88 16.15
N ASP A 304 13.34 -13.70 15.79
CA ASP A 304 12.05 -13.23 16.25
C ASP A 304 10.91 -14.14 15.75
N LEU A 305 10.92 -14.50 14.46
CA LEU A 305 9.88 -15.35 13.87
C LEU A 305 9.87 -16.75 14.49
N GLU A 306 11.03 -17.37 14.66
CA GLU A 306 11.14 -18.70 15.28
C GLU A 306 10.75 -18.66 16.76
N LYS A 307 11.12 -17.60 17.48
CA LYS A 307 10.68 -17.38 18.87
C LYS A 307 9.17 -17.27 18.97
N LEU A 308 8.53 -16.48 18.10
CA LEU A 308 7.07 -16.37 18.06
C LEU A 308 6.41 -17.73 17.79
N GLN A 309 6.96 -18.53 16.87
CA GLN A 309 6.41 -19.86 16.59
C GLN A 309 6.56 -20.80 17.79
N ALA A 310 7.68 -20.73 18.51
CA ALA A 310 7.91 -21.54 19.70
C ALA A 310 6.95 -21.17 20.85
N GLU A 311 6.68 -19.88 21.03
CA GLU A 311 5.81 -19.38 22.11
C GLU A 311 4.31 -19.51 21.78
N PHE A 312 3.92 -19.34 20.52
CA PHE A 312 2.53 -19.26 20.08
C PHE A 312 2.17 -20.32 19.04
N GLY A 313 2.78 -21.50 19.05
CA GLY A 313 2.64 -22.52 18.01
C GLY A 313 1.20 -22.99 17.71
N ASP A 314 0.27 -22.83 18.65
CA ASP A 314 -1.17 -23.12 18.43
C ASP A 314 -1.87 -22.05 17.58
N HIS A 315 -1.35 -20.82 17.57
CA HIS A 315 -1.90 -19.66 16.87
C HIS A 315 -1.00 -19.12 15.75
N PHE A 316 0.27 -19.51 15.70
CA PHE A 316 1.22 -19.07 14.69
C PHE A 316 1.95 -20.25 14.03
N ARG A 317 1.75 -20.37 12.73
CA ARG A 317 2.48 -21.31 11.87
C ARG A 317 3.47 -20.54 11.00
N LEU A 318 4.71 -21.02 10.97
CA LEU A 318 5.76 -20.52 10.09
C LEU A 318 6.16 -21.60 9.09
N THR A 319 6.32 -21.22 7.84
CA THR A 319 6.75 -22.11 6.75
C THR A 319 7.72 -21.36 5.85
N TYR A 320 8.94 -21.88 5.75
CA TYR A 320 9.94 -21.34 4.84
C TYR A 320 9.92 -22.06 3.50
N ALA A 321 10.17 -21.32 2.43
CA ALA A 321 10.48 -21.85 1.11
C ALA A 321 11.87 -21.33 0.68
N ILE A 322 12.90 -22.18 0.86
CA ILE A 322 14.31 -21.79 0.71
C ILE A 322 14.86 -22.30 -0.62
N SER A 323 14.79 -21.46 -1.65
CA SER A 323 14.99 -21.90 -3.05
C SER A 323 16.37 -22.48 -3.39
N ARG A 324 17.42 -22.18 -2.61
CA ARG A 324 18.78 -22.71 -2.87
C ARG A 324 19.17 -23.88 -1.96
N GLU A 325 18.31 -24.24 -1.00
CA GLU A 325 18.60 -25.25 0.03
C GLU A 325 17.54 -26.36 0.10
N GLN A 326 16.35 -26.13 -0.45
CA GLN A 326 15.26 -27.10 -0.48
C GLN A 326 14.95 -27.53 -1.92
N GLN A 327 14.61 -28.80 -2.11
CA GLN A 327 14.11 -29.34 -3.37
C GLN A 327 12.62 -29.64 -3.24
N ASN A 328 11.87 -29.44 -4.32
CA ASN A 328 10.49 -29.91 -4.40
C ASN A 328 10.55 -31.45 -4.45
N SER A 329 10.03 -32.11 -3.43
CA SER A 329 9.81 -33.56 -3.41
C SER A 329 8.57 -33.96 -4.20
#